data_AF-A0D895-F1
#
_entry.id   AF-A0D895-F1
#
_cell.length_a   1.000
_cell.length_b   1.000
_cell.length_c   1.000
_cell.angle_alpha   90.00
_cell.angle_beta   90.00
_cell.angle_gamma   90.00
#
_symmetry.space_group_name_H-M   'P 1'
#
loop_
_entity.id
_entity.type
_entity.pdbx_description
1 polymer ?
#
loop_
_entity_poly.entity_id
_entity_poly.type
_entity_poly.pdbx_seq_one_letter_code
_entity_poly.pdbx_strand_id
1 'polypeptide(L)'
;MKQKNIQFIGIFAKDQQMAQECLFNLTQYALQLLNQQYQNDQELQNMLKQLKQIYKFPPSIHLTSLFVGNNQKNFKLQAFTDFKEDLEQELVIDGIAISPNNIVTAISNHNYQIPLTNKHSHITTLLGSWKPKDSNLLMEEIFKQLSYEEMQKQVQEDKFWKIQLLQGQFAYVVQFKNKTVIPGVCRMH
;
A
#
# COMPACT_ATOMS: atom_id res chain seq x y z
N MET A 1 -20.37 -29.35 -5.35
CA MET A 1 -20.03 -27.98 -4.92
C MET A 1 -19.05 -27.41 -5.92
N LYS A 2 -19.34 -26.26 -6.57
CA LYS A 2 -18.35 -25.58 -7.42
C LYS A 2 -17.29 -24.99 -6.49
N GLN A 3 -16.02 -25.39 -6.65
CA GLN A 3 -14.93 -24.73 -5.95
C GLN A 3 -14.94 -23.25 -6.35
N LYS A 4 -15.02 -22.36 -5.36
CA LYS A 4 -14.77 -20.93 -5.59
C LYS A 4 -13.35 -20.81 -6.14
N ASN A 5 -13.20 -20.08 -7.25
CA ASN A 5 -11.88 -19.82 -7.82
C ASN A 5 -11.20 -18.69 -7.04
N ILE A 6 -10.61 -19.04 -5.90
CA ILE A 6 -9.95 -18.09 -4.99
C ILE A 6 -8.62 -17.67 -5.63
N GLN A 7 -8.51 -16.39 -5.95
CA GLN A 7 -7.30 -15.78 -6.49
C GLN A 7 -6.36 -15.30 -5.39
N PHE A 8 -6.89 -14.73 -4.30
CA PHE A 8 -6.08 -14.27 -3.17
C PHE A 8 -6.89 -14.15 -1.88
N ILE A 9 -6.17 -14.02 -0.76
CA ILE A 9 -6.74 -13.79 0.57
C ILE A 9 -6.09 -12.54 1.18
N GLY A 10 -6.84 -11.81 1.99
CA GLY A 10 -6.36 -10.55 2.54
C GLY A 10 -7.34 -9.86 3.48
N ILE A 11 -6.96 -8.68 3.91
CA ILE A 11 -7.76 -7.78 4.74
C ILE A 11 -8.35 -6.73 3.80
N PHE A 12 -9.67 -6.67 3.70
CA PHE A 12 -10.38 -5.74 2.82
C PHE A 12 -10.99 -4.65 3.66
N ALA A 13 -10.99 -3.41 3.18
CA ALA A 13 -11.73 -2.35 3.86
C ALA A 13 -13.22 -2.72 3.96
N LYS A 14 -13.82 -2.56 5.14
CA LYS A 14 -15.25 -2.83 5.36
C LYS A 14 -16.13 -1.91 4.52
N ASP A 15 -15.73 -0.64 4.45
CA ASP A 15 -16.34 0.38 3.61
C ASP A 15 -15.32 0.85 2.58
N GLN A 16 -15.57 0.49 1.32
CA GLN A 16 -14.67 0.79 0.22
C GLN A 16 -14.63 2.28 -0.12
N GLN A 17 -15.77 2.98 -0.02
CA GLN A 17 -15.83 4.41 -0.34
C GLN A 17 -15.09 5.23 0.74
N MET A 18 -15.38 4.95 2.01
CA MET A 18 -14.69 5.60 3.13
C MET A 18 -13.18 5.37 3.08
N ALA A 19 -12.75 4.15 2.78
CA ALA A 19 -11.32 3.84 2.64
C ALA A 19 -10.66 4.58 1.47
N GLN A 20 -11.34 4.68 0.32
CA GLN A 20 -10.87 5.46 -0.83
C GLN A 20 -10.73 6.95 -0.49
N GLU A 21 -11.73 7.55 0.16
CA GLU A 21 -11.69 8.95 0.60
C GLU A 21 -10.56 9.19 1.61
N CYS A 22 -10.41 8.30 2.59
CA CYS A 22 -9.34 8.35 3.58
C CYS A 22 -7.94 8.31 2.94
N LEU A 23 -7.69 7.32 2.06
CA LEU A 23 -6.40 7.15 1.40
C LEU A 23 -6.09 8.28 0.41
N PHE A 24 -7.12 8.84 -0.23
CA PHE A 24 -6.96 10.01 -1.09
C PHE A 24 -6.55 11.24 -0.29
N ASN A 25 -7.22 11.53 0.81
CA ASN A 25 -6.87 12.64 1.70
C ASN A 25 -5.46 12.47 2.28
N LEU A 26 -5.11 11.24 2.68
CA LEU A 26 -3.78 10.91 3.18
C LEU A 26 -2.70 11.10 2.11
N THR A 27 -2.99 10.75 0.86
CA THR A 27 -2.09 11.00 -0.28
C THR A 27 -1.93 12.49 -0.56
N GLN A 28 -3.01 13.28 -0.51
CA GLN A 28 -2.93 14.73 -0.66
C GLN A 28 -2.08 15.36 0.45
N TYR A 29 -2.26 14.93 1.69
CA TYR A 29 -1.46 15.36 2.81
C TYR A 29 0.03 15.01 2.63
N ALA A 30 0.35 13.78 2.22
CA ALA A 30 1.71 13.36 1.91
C ALA A 30 2.35 14.23 0.82
N LEU A 31 1.61 14.53 -0.27
CA LEU A 31 2.09 15.41 -1.34
C LEU A 31 2.30 16.85 -0.87
N GLN A 32 1.48 17.36 0.05
CA GLN A 32 1.69 18.69 0.65
C GLN A 32 2.99 18.73 1.46
N LEU A 33 3.23 17.73 2.32
CA LEU A 33 4.47 17.63 3.09
C LEU A 33 5.70 17.50 2.17
N LEU A 34 5.61 16.65 1.14
CA LEU A 34 6.70 16.48 0.17
C LEU A 34 6.99 17.76 -0.61
N ASN A 35 5.96 18.53 -1.00
CA ASN A 35 6.17 19.83 -1.65
C ASN A 35 6.82 20.86 -0.72
N GLN A 36 6.55 20.82 0.58
CA GLN A 36 7.23 21.67 1.56
C GLN A 36 8.70 21.28 1.73
N GLN A 37 8.99 19.97 1.74
CA GLN A 37 10.32 19.42 1.89
C GLN A 37 11.19 19.60 0.63
N TYR A 38 10.59 19.45 -0.55
CA TYR A 38 11.25 19.48 -1.85
C TYR A 38 10.67 20.60 -2.74
N GLN A 39 10.79 21.85 -2.28
CA GLN A 39 10.09 23.02 -2.86
C GLN A 39 10.32 23.26 -4.36
N ASN A 40 11.48 22.84 -4.88
CA ASN A 40 11.85 23.03 -6.29
C ASN A 40 11.52 21.82 -7.16
N ASP A 41 10.84 20.81 -6.62
CA ASP A 41 10.48 19.60 -7.36
C ASP A 41 9.18 19.79 -8.15
N GLN A 42 9.34 20.13 -9.44
CA GLN A 42 8.21 20.41 -10.32
C GLN A 42 7.26 19.20 -10.49
N GLU A 43 7.78 17.98 -10.36
CA GLU A 43 7.00 16.75 -10.49
C GLU A 43 5.98 16.64 -9.34
N LEU A 44 6.41 16.85 -8.10
CA LEU A 44 5.54 16.86 -6.93
C LEU A 44 4.48 17.97 -6.98
N GLN A 45 4.84 19.15 -7.48
CA GLN A 45 3.90 20.26 -7.65
C GLN A 45 2.81 19.92 -8.68
N ASN A 46 3.21 19.31 -9.80
CA ASN A 46 2.29 18.92 -10.86
C ASN A 46 1.36 17.81 -10.39
N MET A 47 1.90 16.80 -9.68
CA MET A 47 1.10 15.73 -9.08
C MET A 47 0.03 16.25 -8.14
N LEU A 48 0.36 17.18 -7.23
CA LEU A 48 -0.61 17.73 -6.29
C LEU A 48 -1.78 18.43 -7.02
N LYS A 49 -1.49 19.14 -8.11
CA LYS A 49 -2.51 19.82 -8.93
C LYS A 49 -3.37 18.85 -9.74
N GLN A 50 -2.80 17.73 -10.17
CA GLN A 50 -3.40 16.82 -11.15
C GLN A 50 -3.78 15.46 -10.57
N LEU A 51 -3.73 15.28 -9.24
CA LEU A 51 -3.91 13.98 -8.58
C LEU A 51 -5.18 13.25 -9.04
N LYS A 52 -6.32 13.95 -9.08
CA LYS A 52 -7.62 13.37 -9.52
C LYS A 52 -7.70 13.06 -11.03
N GLN A 53 -6.84 13.67 -11.84
CA GLN A 53 -6.84 13.49 -13.30
C GLN A 53 -5.97 12.30 -13.70
N ILE A 54 -4.83 12.13 -13.01
CA ILE A 54 -3.84 11.11 -13.29
C ILE A 54 -4.26 9.75 -12.72
N TYR A 55 -4.82 9.76 -11.50
CA TYR A 55 -4.99 8.54 -10.73
C TYR A 55 -6.43 8.07 -10.64
N LYS A 56 -6.59 6.76 -10.59
CA LYS A 56 -7.86 6.07 -10.32
C LYS A 56 -7.71 5.12 -9.14
N PHE A 57 -8.79 4.87 -8.41
CA PHE A 57 -8.76 3.83 -7.37
C PHE A 57 -8.71 2.43 -7.99
N PRO A 58 -8.07 1.45 -7.33
CA PRO A 58 -8.23 0.05 -7.68
C PRO A 58 -9.67 -0.41 -7.39
N PRO A 59 -10.12 -1.56 -7.94
CA PRO A 59 -11.46 -2.09 -7.73
C PRO A 59 -11.81 -2.37 -6.25
N SER A 60 -10.79 -2.62 -5.43
CA SER A 60 -10.95 -2.76 -3.98
C SER A 60 -9.70 -2.30 -3.25
N ILE A 61 -9.90 -1.66 -2.10
CA ILE A 61 -8.88 -1.36 -1.12
C ILE A 61 -8.72 -2.57 -0.20
N HIS A 62 -7.54 -3.16 -0.26
CA HIS A 62 -7.18 -4.31 0.55
C HIS A 62 -5.67 -4.42 0.75
N LEU A 63 -5.29 -5.13 1.80
CA LEU A 63 -3.94 -5.64 2.01
C LEU A 63 -3.94 -7.13 1.65
N THR A 64 -3.13 -7.50 0.67
CA THR A 64 -2.97 -8.90 0.26
C THR A 64 -2.09 -9.64 1.27
N SER A 65 -2.64 -10.68 1.88
CA SER A 65 -1.91 -11.61 2.73
C SER A 65 -1.18 -12.64 1.89
N LEU A 66 -1.90 -13.32 1.00
CA LEU A 66 -1.37 -14.38 0.13
C LEU A 66 -2.07 -14.33 -1.23
N PHE A 67 -1.26 -14.30 -2.29
CA PHE A 67 -1.73 -14.55 -3.65
C PHE A 67 -1.75 -16.05 -3.93
N VAL A 68 -2.93 -16.59 -4.26
CA VAL A 68 -3.13 -18.03 -4.52
C VAL A 68 -3.03 -18.33 -6.01
N GLY A 69 -3.76 -17.56 -6.82
CA GLY A 69 -3.85 -17.73 -8.27
C GLY A 69 -4.14 -19.18 -8.67
N ASN A 70 -3.47 -19.64 -9.74
CA ASN A 70 -3.61 -21.03 -10.21
C ASN A 70 -2.60 -21.99 -9.55
N ASN A 71 -1.87 -21.55 -8.51
CA ASN A 71 -0.82 -22.36 -7.90
C ASN A 71 -1.40 -23.22 -6.76
N GLN A 72 -1.66 -24.49 -7.05
CA GLN A 72 -2.20 -25.45 -6.08
C GLN A 72 -1.35 -25.61 -4.81
N LYS A 73 -0.05 -25.30 -4.86
CA LYS A 73 0.81 -25.36 -3.68
C LYS A 73 0.44 -24.29 -2.64
N ASN A 74 -0.11 -23.15 -3.07
CA ASN A 74 -0.46 -22.05 -2.17
C ASN A 74 -1.65 -22.38 -1.26
N PHE A 75 -2.54 -23.27 -1.68
CA PHE A 75 -3.63 -23.81 -0.85
C PHE A 75 -3.13 -24.65 0.35
N LYS A 76 -1.87 -25.11 0.30
CA LYS A 76 -1.25 -25.88 1.37
C LYS A 76 -0.38 -25.03 2.30
N LEU A 77 -0.21 -23.75 2.00
CA LEU A 77 0.55 -22.86 2.87
C LEU A 77 -0.24 -22.61 4.14
N GLN A 78 0.47 -22.53 5.26
CA GLN A 78 -0.12 -22.21 6.55
C GLN A 78 -0.95 -20.91 6.50
N ALA A 79 -0.47 -19.94 5.73
CA ALA A 79 -1.19 -18.68 5.54
C ALA A 79 -2.57 -18.83 4.92
N PHE A 80 -2.81 -19.89 4.15
CA PHE A 80 -4.11 -20.22 3.61
C PHE A 80 -4.93 -21.10 4.57
N THR A 81 -4.33 -22.15 5.14
CA THR A 81 -5.06 -23.10 5.99
C THR A 81 -5.54 -22.49 7.30
N ASP A 82 -4.79 -21.53 7.82
CA ASP A 82 -5.08 -20.87 9.10
C ASP A 82 -5.87 -19.56 8.90
N PHE A 83 -6.19 -19.22 7.64
CA PHE A 83 -6.92 -18.01 7.32
C PHE A 83 -8.37 -18.08 7.85
N LYS A 84 -8.78 -17.04 8.56
CA LYS A 84 -10.12 -16.90 9.12
C LYS A 84 -10.89 -15.84 8.34
N GLU A 85 -11.84 -16.27 7.49
CA GLU A 85 -12.81 -15.34 6.90
C GLU A 85 -13.64 -14.64 8.00
N ASP A 86 -14.12 -13.44 7.70
CA ASP A 86 -14.95 -12.61 8.60
C ASP A 86 -14.25 -12.13 9.88
N LEU A 87 -12.96 -12.43 10.06
CA LEU A 87 -12.17 -11.86 11.15
C LEU A 87 -12.04 -10.34 10.95
N GLU A 88 -12.59 -9.58 11.89
CA GLU A 88 -12.45 -8.13 11.91
C GLU A 88 -11.01 -7.75 12.24
N GLN A 89 -10.41 -6.93 11.37
CA GLN A 89 -9.05 -6.50 11.55
C GLN A 89 -8.83 -5.17 10.83
N GLU A 90 -8.19 -4.24 11.50
CA GLU A 90 -7.91 -2.92 10.94
C GLU A 90 -6.83 -2.99 9.87
N LEU A 91 -6.87 -2.07 8.91
CA LEU A 91 -5.77 -1.74 8.01
C LEU A 91 -5.02 -0.55 8.62
N VAL A 92 -3.76 -0.76 8.97
CA VAL A 92 -2.93 0.26 9.62
C VAL A 92 -1.97 0.85 8.59
N ILE A 93 -2.05 2.17 8.40
CA ILE A 93 -1.23 2.91 7.46
C ILE A 93 -0.15 3.69 8.21
N ASP A 94 1.09 3.33 7.98
CA ASP A 94 2.28 3.96 8.57
C ASP A 94 2.91 5.01 7.64
N GLY A 95 2.60 4.97 6.35
CA GLY A 95 3.19 5.87 5.37
C GLY A 95 2.57 5.76 3.98
N ILE A 96 2.99 6.65 3.08
CA ILE A 96 2.65 6.63 1.66
C ILE A 96 3.94 6.60 0.84
N ALA A 97 3.99 5.70 -0.15
CA ALA A 97 4.98 5.65 -1.21
C ALA A 97 4.34 6.08 -2.54
N ILE A 98 5.00 7.00 -3.24
CA ILE A 98 4.52 7.64 -4.45
C ILE A 98 5.54 7.41 -5.56
N SER A 99 5.14 6.73 -6.63
CA SER A 99 5.83 6.79 -7.92
C SER A 99 5.02 7.70 -8.85
N PRO A 100 5.55 8.86 -9.23
CA PRO A 100 4.85 9.85 -10.04
C PRO A 100 4.27 9.29 -11.33
N ASN A 101 3.02 9.63 -11.63
CA ASN A 101 2.24 9.16 -12.77
C ASN A 101 2.05 7.63 -12.88
N ASN A 102 2.61 6.86 -11.93
CA ASN A 102 2.70 5.41 -12.00
C ASN A 102 1.75 4.77 -10.99
N ILE A 103 2.04 4.89 -9.69
CA ILE A 103 1.26 4.25 -8.62
C ILE A 103 1.47 4.95 -7.28
N VAL A 104 0.45 4.94 -6.42
CA VAL A 104 0.56 5.31 -5.00
C VAL A 104 0.21 4.10 -4.15
N THR A 105 1.03 3.86 -3.14
CA THR A 105 0.93 2.70 -2.27
C THR A 105 0.99 3.16 -0.82
N ALA A 106 0.10 2.63 0.02
CA ALA A 106 0.15 2.83 1.45
C ALA A 106 1.01 1.74 2.10
N ILE A 107 1.95 2.17 2.95
CA ILE A 107 2.87 1.31 3.68
C ILE A 107 2.18 0.88 4.97
N SER A 108 2.25 -0.42 5.27
CA SER A 108 1.58 -1.01 6.42
C SER A 108 2.54 -1.94 7.16
N ASN A 109 3.10 -1.48 8.26
CA ASN A 109 4.07 -2.16 9.11
C ASN A 109 3.43 -2.52 10.46
N HIS A 110 2.35 -3.30 10.40
CA HIS A 110 1.60 -3.73 11.58
C HIS A 110 1.64 -5.25 11.76
N ASN A 111 1.59 -5.69 13.02
CA ASN A 111 1.51 -7.10 13.38
C ASN A 111 0.06 -7.56 13.30
N TYR A 112 -0.31 -8.09 12.13
CA TYR A 112 -1.65 -8.60 11.86
C TYR A 112 -1.89 -9.98 12.47
N GLN A 113 -3.15 -10.30 12.77
CA GLN A 113 -3.53 -11.60 13.31
C GLN A 113 -3.48 -12.69 12.23
N ILE A 114 -3.65 -12.31 10.96
CA ILE A 114 -3.43 -13.20 9.82
C ILE A 114 -1.96 -13.13 9.37
N PRO A 115 -1.35 -14.26 8.97
CA PRO A 115 0.00 -14.27 8.42
C PRO A 115 0.04 -13.54 7.07
N LEU A 116 1.10 -12.76 6.85
CA LEU A 116 1.35 -12.08 5.58
C LEU A 116 2.53 -12.74 4.87
N THR A 117 2.35 -13.15 3.61
CA THR A 117 3.44 -13.75 2.81
C THR A 117 4.18 -12.73 1.95
N ASN A 118 3.58 -11.55 1.75
CA ASN A 118 4.25 -10.45 1.06
C ASN A 118 5.39 -9.92 1.94
N LYS A 119 6.60 -9.85 1.36
CA LYS A 119 7.81 -9.37 2.05
C LYS A 119 7.65 -7.94 2.59
N HIS A 120 6.96 -7.10 1.83
CA HIS A 120 6.73 -5.71 2.15
C HIS A 120 5.22 -5.47 2.17
N SER A 121 4.65 -5.38 3.36
CA SER A 121 3.21 -5.27 3.54
C SER A 121 2.70 -3.89 3.12
N HIS A 122 1.76 -3.87 2.19
CA HIS A 122 1.29 -2.63 1.58
C HIS A 122 -0.12 -2.76 1.00
N ILE A 123 -0.74 -1.61 0.74
CA ILE A 123 -2.07 -1.48 0.13
C ILE A 123 -1.90 -0.62 -1.13
N THR A 124 -2.30 -1.13 -2.28
CA THR A 124 -2.39 -0.31 -3.49
C THR A 124 -3.53 0.69 -3.32
N THR A 125 -3.26 1.99 -3.48
CA THR A 125 -4.23 3.06 -3.18
C THR A 125 -4.74 3.76 -4.43
N LEU A 126 -3.82 4.17 -5.31
CA LEU A 126 -4.12 4.92 -6.52
C LEU A 126 -3.27 4.39 -7.67
N LEU A 127 -3.89 4.21 -8.83
CA LEU A 127 -3.30 3.66 -10.05
C LEU A 127 -3.18 4.76 -11.10
N GLY A 128 -1.98 4.98 -11.61
CA GLY A 128 -1.70 5.77 -12.80
C GLY A 128 -1.44 4.84 -13.98
N SER A 129 -0.24 4.91 -14.55
CA SER A 129 0.19 4.08 -15.69
C SER A 129 0.50 2.62 -15.31
N TRP A 130 0.82 2.35 -14.04
CA TRP A 130 1.20 1.01 -13.55
C TRP A 130 -0.01 0.17 -13.13
N LYS A 131 0.15 -1.16 -13.16
CA LYS A 131 -0.86 -2.12 -12.70
C LYS A 131 -0.72 -2.34 -11.19
N PRO A 132 -1.77 -2.81 -10.49
CA PRO A 132 -1.70 -3.09 -9.06
C PRO A 132 -0.53 -3.96 -8.65
N LYS A 133 -0.23 -5.02 -9.40
CA LYS A 133 0.89 -5.93 -9.10
C LYS A 133 2.27 -5.24 -9.07
N ASP A 134 2.41 -4.12 -9.77
CA ASP A 134 3.67 -3.38 -9.88
C ASP A 134 3.97 -2.58 -8.59
N SER A 135 3.02 -2.46 -7.64
CA SER A 135 3.31 -1.93 -6.31
C SER A 135 4.33 -2.79 -5.55
N ASN A 136 4.38 -4.10 -5.79
CA ASN A 136 5.42 -4.96 -5.20
C ASN A 136 6.82 -4.51 -5.62
N LEU A 137 6.99 -4.17 -6.91
CA LEU A 137 8.28 -3.69 -7.45
C LEU A 137 8.67 -2.36 -6.81
N LEU A 138 7.72 -1.42 -6.68
CA LEU A 138 7.96 -0.15 -5.99
C LEU A 138 8.47 -0.39 -4.55
N MET A 139 7.79 -1.27 -3.81
CA MET A 139 8.15 -1.56 -2.43
C MET A 139 9.52 -2.24 -2.33
N GLU A 140 9.83 -3.19 -3.22
CA GLU A 140 11.15 -3.82 -3.28
C GLU A 140 12.27 -2.81 -3.53
N GLU A 141 12.10 -1.87 -4.46
CA GLU A 141 13.08 -0.82 -4.74
C GLU A 141 13.28 0.14 -3.58
N ILE A 142 12.20 0.53 -2.90
CA ILE A 142 12.26 1.37 -1.70
C ILE A 142 13.05 0.65 -0.59
N PHE A 143 12.72 -0.61 -0.31
CA PHE A 143 13.32 -1.36 0.78
C PHE A 143 14.71 -1.96 0.47
N LYS A 144 15.23 -1.78 -0.74
CA LYS A 144 16.65 -1.98 -1.04
C LYS A 144 17.51 -0.83 -0.52
N GLN A 145 16.92 0.36 -0.40
CA GLN A 145 17.62 1.60 -0.03
C GLN A 145 17.27 2.06 1.38
N LEU A 146 16.07 1.76 1.85
CA LEU A 146 15.63 1.97 3.23
C LEU A 146 15.57 0.63 3.95
N SER A 147 16.16 0.53 5.14
CA SER A 147 16.01 -0.71 5.91
C SER A 147 14.55 -0.87 6.35
N TYR A 148 14.07 -2.10 6.35
CA TYR A 148 12.72 -2.40 6.82
C TYR A 148 12.57 -2.01 8.30
N GLU A 149 13.60 -2.24 9.10
CA GLU A 149 13.63 -1.88 10.52
C GLU A 149 13.50 -0.37 10.74
N GLU A 150 14.08 0.48 9.88
CA GLU A 150 13.93 1.94 9.99
C GLU A 150 12.48 2.38 9.79
N MET A 151 11.77 1.77 8.84
CA MET A 151 10.37 2.09 8.55
C MET A 151 9.38 1.49 9.56
N GLN A 152 9.82 0.55 10.41
CA GLN A 152 8.99 0.01 11.49
C GLN A 152 9.06 0.85 12.77
N LYS A 153 10.13 1.64 12.96
CA LYS A 153 10.29 2.46 14.16
C LYS A 153 9.20 3.51 14.22
N GLN A 154 8.56 3.63 15.38
CA GLN A 154 7.71 4.77 15.67
C GLN A 154 8.57 6.05 15.58
N VAL A 155 8.11 7.00 14.77
CA VAL A 155 8.79 8.27 14.55
C VAL A 155 8.09 9.37 15.34
N GLN A 156 8.87 10.32 15.86
CA GLN A 156 8.36 11.48 16.61
C GLN A 156 7.85 12.59 15.68
N GLU A 157 8.33 12.58 14.44
CA GLU A 157 8.00 13.52 13.38
C GLU A 157 7.87 12.78 12.05
N ASP A 158 7.14 13.37 11.11
CA ASP A 158 7.01 12.80 9.76
C ASP A 158 8.39 12.74 9.08
N LYS A 159 8.69 11.63 8.41
CA LYS A 159 9.98 11.44 7.70
C LYS A 159 9.77 11.33 6.21
N PHE A 160 10.76 11.81 5.46
CA PHE A 160 10.69 11.96 4.01
C PHE A 160 11.91 11.32 3.36
N TRP A 161 11.69 10.59 2.27
CA TRP A 161 12.76 10.09 1.42
C TRP A 161 12.43 10.30 -0.04
N LYS A 162 13.47 10.63 -0.81
CA LYS A 162 13.46 10.63 -2.27
C LYS A 162 14.40 9.51 -2.73
N ILE A 163 13.84 8.51 -3.38
CA ILE A 163 14.49 7.24 -3.71
C ILE A 163 14.63 7.15 -5.22
N GLN A 164 15.83 6.88 -5.72
CA GLN A 164 16.04 6.67 -7.16
C GLN A 164 15.68 5.22 -7.52
N LEU A 165 14.78 5.03 -8.47
CA LEU A 165 14.39 3.73 -9.00
C LEU A 165 15.37 3.31 -10.12
N LEU A 166 15.48 2.00 -10.39
CA LEU A 166 16.38 1.46 -11.43
C LEU A 166 16.22 2.10 -12.81
N GLN A 167 15.05 2.62 -13.14
CA GLN A 167 14.73 3.24 -14.42
C GLN A 167 15.12 4.74 -14.48
N GLY A 168 15.82 5.25 -13.47
CA GLY A 168 16.20 6.66 -13.35
C GLY A 168 15.08 7.59 -12.85
N GLN A 169 13.87 7.07 -12.67
CA GLN A 169 12.75 7.78 -12.05
C GLN A 169 12.94 7.89 -10.54
N PHE A 170 12.25 8.83 -9.89
CA PHE A 170 12.22 8.92 -8.43
C PHE A 170 10.91 8.38 -7.86
N ALA A 171 11.00 7.78 -6.67
CA ALA A 171 9.88 7.57 -5.78
C ALA A 171 10.02 8.47 -4.55
N TYR A 172 8.89 8.85 -3.96
CA TYR A 172 8.83 9.64 -2.75
C TYR A 172 8.14 8.85 -1.66
N VAL A 173 8.70 8.86 -0.46
CA VAL A 173 8.16 8.14 0.69
C VAL A 173 7.92 9.12 1.81
N VAL A 174 6.74 9.05 2.41
CA VAL A 174 6.40 9.73 3.67
C VAL A 174 6.08 8.66 4.70
N GLN A 175 6.81 8.63 5.82
CA GLN A 175 6.41 7.89 7.02
C GLN A 175 5.77 8.87 7.99
N PHE A 176 4.55 8.58 8.43
CA PHE A 176 3.80 9.46 9.30
C PHE A 176 4.16 9.21 10.77
N LYS A 177 4.18 10.29 11.57
CA LYS A 177 4.25 10.18 13.04
C LYS A 177 3.00 9.51 13.62
N ASN A 178 1.85 9.77 13.01
CA ASN A 178 0.56 9.27 13.43
C ASN A 178 0.06 8.26 12.41
N LYS A 179 -0.24 7.05 12.88
CA LYS A 179 -0.79 6.00 12.02
C LYS A 179 -2.26 6.32 11.69
N THR A 180 -2.65 6.02 10.47
CA THR A 180 -4.07 6.06 10.07
C THR A 180 -4.63 4.65 10.11
N VAL A 181 -5.86 4.51 10.59
CA VAL A 181 -6.51 3.21 10.77
C VAL A 181 -7.80 3.19 9.96
N ILE A 182 -7.97 2.15 9.13
CA ILE A 182 -9.17 1.93 8.33
C ILE A 182 -9.80 0.59 8.78
N PRO A 183 -11.09 0.56 9.15
CA PRO A 183 -11.76 -0.69 9.52
C PRO A 183 -11.72 -1.72 8.37
N GLY A 184 -11.27 -2.93 8.67
CA GLY A 184 -11.15 -4.01 7.69
C GLY A 184 -11.75 -5.33 8.15
N VAL A 185 -11.81 -6.28 7.21
CA VAL A 185 -12.31 -7.63 7.41
C VAL A 185 -11.57 -8.62 6.51
N CYS A 186 -11.25 -9.79 7.05
CA CYS A 186 -10.58 -10.85 6.31
C CYS A 186 -11.55 -11.51 5.30
N ARG A 187 -11.14 -11.58 4.02
CA ARG A 187 -11.92 -12.19 2.93
C ARG A 187 -11.04 -13.01 2.00
N MET A 188 -11.65 -14.00 1.37
CA MET A 188 -11.12 -14.67 0.18
C MET A 188 -11.76 -14.07 -1.07
N HIS A 189 -10.95 -13.76 -2.08
CA HIS A 189 -11.39 -13.21 -3.37
C HIS A 189 -10.96 -14.11 -4.52
#